data_AF-I8I5L7-F1
#
_entry.id   AF-I8I5L7-F1
#
_cell.length_a   1.000
_cell.length_b   1.000
_cell.length_c   1.000
_cell.angle_alpha   90.00
_cell.angle_beta   90.00
_cell.angle_gamma   90.00
#
_symmetry.space_group_name_H-M   'P 1'
#
loop_
_entity.id
_entity.type
_entity.pdbx_description
1 polymer ?
#
loop_
_entity_poly.entity_id
_entity_poly.type
_entity_poly.pdbx_seq_one_letter_code
_entity_poly.pdbx_strand_id
1 'polypeptide(L)'
;MLCLLLGSTAAPAQTAVSPAVPGACFGAAGQGCATGGGGQPAYCKPAGGQLECMVHAGSIEHDVCCAAHPQGQGCGGKPGVAADCAYEWEKSQQRTSHGLYWTRKLDPQKPNRSGIADFNALCAPAGAVVAPGDERWCCSRSASALAERDLQGINKLRCR
;
A
#
# COMPACT_ATOMS: atom_id res chain seq x y z
N MET A 1 -43.14 29.22 40.38
CA MET A 1 -41.69 29.22 40.08
C MET A 1 -41.47 28.12 39.06
N LEU A 2 -41.38 28.50 37.78
CA LEU A 2 -41.46 27.62 36.62
C LEU A 2 -40.09 27.64 35.93
N CYS A 3 -39.42 26.49 35.80
CA CYS A 3 -38.41 26.27 34.75
C CYS A 3 -38.44 24.80 34.34
N LEU A 4 -38.97 24.58 33.14
CA LEU A 4 -39.01 23.31 32.42
C LEU A 4 -37.80 23.23 31.49
N LEU A 5 -37.18 22.04 31.49
CA LEU A 5 -36.53 21.32 30.38
C LEU A 5 -35.29 21.94 29.70
N LEU A 6 -34.27 21.10 29.48
CA LEU A 6 -33.86 20.65 28.14
C LEU A 6 -32.84 19.50 28.26
N GLY A 7 -33.21 18.36 27.67
CA GLY A 7 -32.44 17.12 27.67
C GLY A 7 -31.17 17.24 26.82
N SER A 8 -30.10 16.63 27.33
CA SER A 8 -28.84 16.47 26.61
C SER A 8 -28.99 15.40 25.54
N THR A 9 -29.30 15.81 24.31
CA THR A 9 -29.02 14.98 23.12
C THR A 9 -27.52 15.09 22.83
N ALA A 10 -26.71 14.24 23.46
CA ALA A 10 -25.35 14.03 22.99
C ALA A 10 -25.43 13.34 21.61
N ALA A 11 -25.03 14.06 20.57
CA ALA A 11 -24.94 13.56 19.20
C ALA A 11 -24.13 12.24 19.16
N PRO A 12 -24.45 11.30 18.26
CA PRO A 12 -23.60 10.14 18.07
C PRO A 12 -22.19 10.61 17.75
N ALA A 13 -21.21 10.03 18.43
CA ALA A 13 -19.79 10.26 18.19
C ALA A 13 -19.52 10.01 16.70
N GLN A 14 -19.37 11.10 15.95
CA GLN A 14 -18.84 11.05 14.61
C GLN A 14 -17.42 10.53 14.78
N THR A 15 -17.20 9.25 14.47
CA THR A 15 -15.88 8.70 14.21
C THR A 15 -15.13 9.72 13.37
N ALA A 16 -14.11 10.34 13.98
CA ALA A 16 -13.29 11.32 13.32
C ALA A 16 -12.72 10.66 12.06
N VAL A 17 -13.25 11.06 10.91
CA VAL A 17 -12.64 10.77 9.62
C VAL A 17 -11.31 11.51 9.66
N SER A 18 -10.21 10.76 9.82
CA SER A 18 -8.87 11.31 9.79
C SER A 18 -8.74 12.27 8.60
N PRO A 19 -8.11 13.45 8.79
CA PRO A 19 -7.86 14.36 7.69
C PRO A 19 -7.06 13.59 6.63
N ALA A 20 -7.59 13.57 5.40
CA ALA A 20 -6.99 12.87 4.28
C ALA A 20 -5.49 13.21 4.21
N VAL A 21 -4.63 12.20 4.38
CA VAL A 21 -3.18 12.36 4.19
C VAL A 21 -2.97 12.86 2.76
N PRO A 22 -2.43 14.07 2.56
CA PRO A 22 -2.17 14.58 1.22
C PRO A 22 -1.17 13.65 0.53
N GLY A 23 -1.64 12.82 -0.41
CA GLY A 23 -0.77 11.98 -1.23
C GLY A 23 -0.44 10.60 -0.66
N ALA A 24 -1.42 9.84 -0.20
CA ALA A 24 -1.20 8.42 0.02
C ALA A 24 -1.97 7.65 -1.05
N CYS A 25 -1.29 6.86 -1.88
CA CYS A 25 -2.01 5.79 -2.56
C CYS A 25 -1.26 4.49 -2.42
N PHE A 26 -2.04 3.56 -1.94
CA PHE A 26 -1.64 2.38 -1.22
C PHE A 26 -1.44 1.26 -2.21
N GLY A 27 -0.21 0.80 -2.37
CA GLY A 27 0.24 -0.23 -3.28
C GLY A 27 1.04 0.30 -4.47
N ALA A 28 0.88 1.58 -4.89
CA ALA A 28 1.64 2.15 -6.01
C ALA A 28 1.60 3.67 -6.23
N ALA A 29 0.87 4.45 -5.43
CA ALA A 29 0.47 5.78 -5.89
C ALA A 29 0.47 6.92 -4.82
N GLY A 30 1.35 6.93 -3.81
CA GLY A 30 1.55 8.11 -2.95
C GLY A 30 1.89 9.43 -3.69
N GLN A 31 2.12 10.51 -2.94
CA GLN A 31 2.85 11.68 -3.42
C GLN A 31 4.21 11.17 -3.92
N GLY A 32 4.38 11.07 -5.25
CA GLY A 32 5.46 10.27 -5.84
C GLY A 32 5.00 9.14 -6.76
N CYS A 33 3.70 9.03 -7.05
CA CYS A 33 3.14 8.35 -8.21
C CYS A 33 3.56 9.02 -9.53
N ALA A 34 4.83 9.42 -9.60
CA ALA A 34 5.41 10.16 -10.68
C ALA A 34 5.30 9.30 -11.93
N THR A 35 4.74 9.91 -12.96
CA THR A 35 5.09 9.64 -14.35
C THR A 35 6.61 9.84 -14.51
N GLY A 36 7.44 8.88 -14.10
CA GLY A 36 8.89 9.02 -14.15
C GLY A 36 9.61 7.84 -13.49
N GLY A 37 10.41 7.11 -14.29
CA GLY A 37 11.04 5.85 -13.90
C GLY A 37 12.33 5.99 -13.06
N GLY A 38 12.74 4.84 -12.52
CA GLY A 38 14.06 4.59 -11.92
C GLY A 38 14.15 4.84 -10.41
N GLY A 39 14.08 3.77 -9.60
CA GLY A 39 14.47 3.79 -8.18
C GLY A 39 13.36 4.04 -7.15
N GLN A 40 12.11 4.24 -7.58
CA GLN A 40 10.97 4.36 -6.66
C GLN A 40 10.44 2.97 -6.29
N PRO A 41 10.15 2.69 -5.00
CA PRO A 41 9.72 1.36 -4.58
C PRO A 41 8.42 0.91 -5.27
N ALA A 42 7.50 1.83 -5.58
CA ALA A 42 6.35 1.55 -6.43
C ALA A 42 6.11 2.70 -7.44
N TYR A 43 5.53 2.40 -8.60
CA TYR A 43 5.24 3.40 -9.62
C TYR A 43 3.97 3.06 -10.40
N CYS A 44 3.29 4.07 -10.93
CA CYS A 44 2.22 3.91 -11.91
C CYS A 44 2.51 4.69 -13.18
N LYS A 45 2.01 4.18 -14.31
CA LYS A 45 1.99 4.89 -15.59
C LYS A 45 0.55 4.98 -16.13
N PRO A 46 0.17 6.08 -16.81
CA PRO A 46 -1.09 6.15 -17.52
C PRO A 46 -1.19 5.08 -18.60
N ALA A 47 -2.32 4.38 -18.67
CA ALA A 47 -2.61 3.36 -19.68
C ALA A 47 -4.12 3.34 -19.98
N GLY A 48 -4.53 3.86 -21.13
CA GLY A 48 -5.91 3.77 -21.61
C GLY A 48 -6.96 4.36 -20.65
N GLY A 49 -6.67 5.51 -20.03
CA GLY A 49 -7.56 6.15 -19.05
C GLY A 49 -7.50 5.57 -17.64
N GLN A 50 -6.68 4.55 -17.42
CA GLN A 50 -6.38 3.97 -16.10
C GLN A 50 -4.92 4.23 -15.71
N LEU A 51 -4.58 3.87 -14.47
CA LEU A 51 -3.19 3.76 -14.02
C LEU A 51 -2.77 2.30 -14.03
N GLU A 52 -1.73 1.97 -14.78
CA GLU A 52 -1.04 0.68 -14.68
C GLU A 52 0.08 0.81 -13.64
N CYS A 53 -0.10 0.12 -12.53
CA CYS A 53 0.65 0.29 -11.31
C CYS A 53 1.46 -0.96 -10.98
N MET A 54 2.75 -0.79 -10.71
CA MET A 54 3.59 -1.81 -10.10
C MET A 54 3.29 -1.86 -8.60
N VAL A 55 2.85 -3.03 -8.14
CA VAL A 55 2.41 -3.29 -6.75
C VAL A 55 3.21 -4.46 -6.19
N HIS A 56 3.55 -4.41 -4.91
CA HIS A 56 4.08 -5.55 -4.18
C HIS A 56 3.72 -5.49 -2.69
N ALA A 57 3.94 -6.57 -1.96
CA ALA A 57 3.61 -6.66 -0.53
C ALA A 57 4.24 -5.52 0.29
N GLY A 58 5.52 -5.22 0.04
CA GLY A 58 6.23 -4.14 0.74
C GLY A 58 5.61 -2.75 0.54
N SER A 59 5.16 -2.39 -0.67
CA SER A 59 4.54 -1.08 -0.90
C SER A 59 3.17 -1.01 -0.22
N ILE A 60 2.38 -2.07 -0.31
CA ILE A 60 1.07 -2.13 0.34
C ILE A 60 1.19 -1.96 1.86
N GLU A 61 2.12 -2.68 2.49
CA GLU A 61 2.37 -2.62 3.93
C GLU A 61 2.93 -1.26 4.34
N HIS A 62 3.86 -0.71 3.56
CA HIS A 62 4.47 0.59 3.81
C HIS A 62 3.45 1.71 3.77
N ASP A 63 2.57 1.70 2.78
CA ASP A 63 1.54 2.71 2.67
C ASP A 63 0.58 2.64 3.87
N VAL A 64 0.17 1.43 4.32
CA VAL A 64 -0.65 1.26 5.54
C VAL A 64 0.07 1.85 6.77
N CYS A 65 1.37 1.64 6.91
CA CYS A 65 2.15 2.27 7.96
C CYS A 65 2.15 3.80 7.83
N CYS A 66 2.37 4.35 6.64
CA CYS A 66 2.36 5.79 6.40
C CYS A 66 1.03 6.47 6.71
N ALA A 67 -0.10 5.77 6.58
CA ALA A 67 -1.40 6.30 7.00
C ALA A 67 -1.47 6.56 8.51
N ALA A 68 -0.82 5.73 9.32
CA ALA A 68 -0.72 5.91 10.77
C ALA A 68 0.46 6.82 11.17
N HIS A 69 1.55 6.78 10.40
CA HIS A 69 2.81 7.48 10.66
C HIS A 69 3.19 8.34 9.45
N PRO A 70 2.50 9.47 9.20
CA PRO A 70 2.73 10.30 8.01
C PRO A 70 4.14 10.94 7.96
N GLN A 71 4.89 10.89 9.07
CA GLN A 71 6.28 11.35 9.15
C GLN A 71 7.30 10.20 9.10
N GLY A 72 6.85 8.95 8.98
CA GLY A 72 7.72 7.77 8.95
C GLY A 72 8.65 7.72 7.73
N GLN A 73 9.57 6.77 7.75
CA GLN A 73 10.55 6.55 6.69
C GLN A 73 9.86 6.38 5.34
N GLY A 74 10.15 7.26 4.38
CA GLY A 74 9.56 7.19 3.04
C GLY A 74 8.11 7.69 2.92
N CYS A 75 7.52 8.26 3.98
CA CYS A 75 6.12 8.71 3.99
C CYS A 75 5.92 10.22 3.69
N GLY A 76 6.99 10.97 3.38
CA GLY A 76 6.93 12.42 3.11
C GLY A 76 7.33 13.33 4.30
N GLY A 77 7.71 12.75 5.45
CA GLY A 77 8.30 13.47 6.59
C GLY A 77 9.76 13.88 6.34
N LYS A 78 10.23 14.91 7.07
CA LYS A 78 11.61 15.41 6.98
C LYS A 78 12.63 14.30 7.29
N PRO A 79 13.85 14.34 6.73
CA PRO A 79 14.92 13.39 7.08
C PRO A 79 15.18 13.39 8.60
N GLY A 80 15.23 12.20 9.23
CA GLY A 80 15.62 12.06 10.64
C GLY A 80 14.58 11.45 11.60
N VAL A 81 13.38 11.10 11.12
CA VAL A 81 12.32 10.37 11.88
C VAL A 81 12.19 8.91 11.40
N ALA A 82 13.34 8.26 11.22
CA ALA A 82 13.52 7.09 10.36
C ALA A 82 13.14 5.72 10.97
N ALA A 83 12.57 5.65 12.18
CA ALA A 83 12.24 4.36 12.80
C ALA A 83 10.85 3.84 12.39
N ASP A 84 9.85 4.72 12.38
CA ASP A 84 8.50 4.35 11.95
C ASP A 84 8.50 4.02 10.46
N CYS A 85 7.83 2.93 10.09
CA CYS A 85 7.73 2.39 8.72
C CYS A 85 9.05 1.94 8.07
N ALA A 86 10.15 1.88 8.83
CA ALA A 86 11.46 1.50 8.29
C ALA A 86 11.50 0.06 7.74
N TYR A 87 10.86 -0.87 8.47
CA TYR A 87 10.78 -2.27 8.07
C TYR A 87 10.03 -2.45 6.76
N GLU A 88 8.86 -1.82 6.64
CA GLU A 88 8.04 -1.86 5.45
C GLU A 88 8.73 -1.15 4.27
N TRP A 89 9.45 -0.05 4.53
CA TRP A 89 10.26 0.65 3.53
C TRP A 89 11.42 -0.21 3.00
N GLU A 90 12.15 -0.89 3.87
CA GLU A 90 13.22 -1.83 3.47
C GLU A 90 12.65 -3.00 2.67
N LYS A 91 11.56 -3.61 3.15
CA LYS A 91 10.84 -4.65 2.43
C LYS A 91 10.40 -4.17 1.06
N SER A 92 9.89 -2.93 0.97
CA SER A 92 9.48 -2.29 -0.28
C SER A 92 10.63 -2.28 -1.30
N GLN A 93 11.78 -1.74 -0.91
CA GLN A 93 12.99 -1.70 -1.75
C GLN A 93 13.49 -3.10 -2.15
N GLN A 94 13.45 -4.07 -1.24
CA GLN A 94 13.86 -5.45 -1.53
C GLN A 94 12.96 -6.08 -2.61
N ARG A 95 11.63 -5.89 -2.52
CA ARG A 95 10.71 -6.44 -3.53
C ARG A 95 10.91 -5.82 -4.90
N THR A 96 11.14 -4.50 -4.95
CA THR A 96 11.45 -3.80 -6.20
C THR A 96 12.74 -4.33 -6.82
N SER A 97 13.83 -4.41 -6.06
CA SER A 97 15.16 -4.82 -6.57
C SER A 97 15.23 -6.29 -6.98
N HIS A 98 14.37 -7.15 -6.43
CA HIS A 98 14.31 -8.58 -6.77
C HIS A 98 13.24 -8.92 -7.83
N GLY A 99 12.52 -7.93 -8.36
CA GLY A 99 11.48 -8.17 -9.35
C GLY A 99 10.25 -8.89 -8.78
N LEU A 100 10.00 -8.76 -7.48
CA LEU A 100 8.92 -9.44 -6.75
C LEU A 100 7.69 -8.56 -6.64
N TYR A 101 7.17 -8.15 -7.81
CA TYR A 101 6.03 -7.27 -7.96
C TYR A 101 5.10 -7.78 -9.06
N TRP A 102 3.89 -7.24 -9.07
CA TRP A 102 2.88 -7.49 -10.09
C TRP A 102 2.24 -6.19 -10.54
N THR A 103 1.47 -6.27 -11.62
CA THR A 103 0.79 -5.11 -12.18
C THR A 103 -0.68 -5.11 -11.80
N ARG A 104 -1.19 -3.96 -11.37
CA ARG A 104 -2.64 -3.71 -11.18
C ARG A 104 -3.07 -2.50 -11.99
N LYS A 105 -4.32 -2.53 -12.46
CA LYS A 105 -4.96 -1.36 -13.08
C LYS A 105 -5.84 -0.68 -12.04
N LEU A 106 -5.56 0.58 -11.76
CA LEU A 106 -6.30 1.39 -10.81
C LEU A 106 -7.02 2.53 -11.52
N ASP A 107 -8.20 2.88 -11.02
CA ASP A 107 -8.98 4.01 -11.50
C ASP A 107 -8.43 5.31 -10.87
N PRO A 108 -7.84 6.23 -11.65
CA PRO A 108 -7.31 7.48 -11.12
C PRO A 108 -8.38 8.37 -10.48
N GLN A 109 -9.66 8.17 -10.80
CA GLN A 109 -10.78 8.94 -10.24
C GLN A 109 -11.24 8.39 -8.88
N LYS A 110 -10.76 7.22 -8.46
CA LYS A 110 -11.10 6.59 -7.18
C LYS A 110 -9.85 6.40 -6.31
N PRO A 111 -9.17 7.48 -5.91
CA PRO A 111 -8.02 7.36 -5.03
C PRO A 111 -8.46 6.79 -3.68
N ASN A 112 -7.64 5.91 -3.12
CA ASN A 112 -7.85 5.40 -1.78
C ASN A 112 -7.49 6.47 -0.75
N ARG A 113 -8.47 6.90 0.05
CA ARG A 113 -8.33 7.97 1.05
C ARG A 113 -8.42 7.50 2.50
N SER A 114 -8.70 6.21 2.74
CA SER A 114 -9.00 5.69 4.07
C SER A 114 -7.77 5.24 4.86
N GLY A 115 -6.60 5.13 4.21
CA GLY A 115 -5.42 4.52 4.83
C GLY A 115 -5.44 2.99 4.81
N ILE A 116 -6.50 2.37 4.26
CA ILE A 116 -6.69 0.92 4.27
C ILE A 116 -6.49 0.39 2.87
N ALA A 117 -5.50 -0.48 2.67
CA ALA A 117 -5.30 -1.16 1.39
C ALA A 117 -6.56 -1.92 0.95
N ASP A 118 -7.13 -1.56 -0.20
CA ASP A 118 -8.17 -2.38 -0.84
C ASP A 118 -7.51 -3.65 -1.38
N PHE A 119 -7.66 -4.73 -0.62
CA PHE A 119 -7.09 -6.02 -0.98
C PHE A 119 -7.50 -6.47 -2.38
N ASN A 120 -8.77 -6.31 -2.77
CA ASN A 120 -9.23 -6.81 -4.07
C ASN A 120 -8.66 -5.99 -5.22
N ALA A 121 -8.44 -4.69 -5.00
CA ALA A 121 -7.81 -3.81 -5.98
C ALA A 121 -6.30 -4.07 -6.12
N LEU A 122 -5.65 -4.57 -5.07
CA LEU A 122 -4.18 -4.63 -4.97
C LEU A 122 -3.59 -6.04 -4.99
N CYS A 123 -4.36 -7.08 -4.69
CA CYS A 123 -3.85 -8.44 -4.55
C CYS A 123 -3.12 -8.94 -5.81
N ALA A 124 -2.14 -9.81 -5.61
CA ALA A 124 -1.38 -10.44 -6.66
C ALA A 124 -2.25 -11.47 -7.39
N PRO A 125 -2.47 -11.33 -8.71
CA PRO A 125 -3.31 -12.28 -9.47
C PRO A 125 -2.68 -13.67 -9.53
N ALA A 126 -3.46 -14.69 -9.90
CA ALA A 126 -2.95 -16.02 -10.16
C ALA A 126 -1.79 -15.98 -11.16
N GLY A 127 -0.72 -16.73 -10.87
CA GLY A 127 0.51 -16.73 -11.65
C GLY A 127 1.52 -15.63 -11.30
N ALA A 128 1.14 -14.61 -10.53
CA ALA A 128 2.08 -13.61 -10.03
C ALA A 128 3.11 -14.24 -9.09
N VAL A 129 4.31 -13.67 -9.08
CA VAL A 129 5.42 -14.14 -8.24
C VAL A 129 5.54 -13.24 -7.02
N VAL A 130 5.60 -13.85 -5.84
CA VAL A 130 5.76 -13.20 -4.55
C VAL A 130 6.88 -13.83 -3.76
N ALA A 131 7.35 -13.15 -2.72
CA ALA A 131 8.31 -13.72 -1.80
C ALA A 131 7.64 -14.65 -0.78
N PRO A 132 8.41 -15.53 -0.13
CA PRO A 132 7.98 -16.23 1.09
C PRO A 132 7.53 -15.24 2.16
N GLY A 133 6.39 -15.52 2.80
CA GLY A 133 5.73 -14.64 3.77
C GLY A 133 4.78 -13.59 3.18
N ASP A 134 4.76 -13.45 1.84
CA ASP A 134 3.87 -12.52 1.12
C ASP A 134 2.66 -13.23 0.47
N GLU A 135 2.46 -14.53 0.73
CA GLU A 135 1.36 -15.34 0.17
C GLU A 135 -0.01 -14.78 0.55
N ARG A 136 -0.08 -14.07 1.70
CA ARG A 136 -1.28 -13.35 2.12
C ARG A 136 -1.71 -12.30 1.11
N TRP A 137 -0.83 -11.82 0.24
CA TRP A 137 -1.15 -10.83 -0.79
C TRP A 137 -1.57 -11.46 -2.12
N CYS A 138 -1.48 -12.77 -2.30
CA CYS A 138 -2.11 -13.47 -3.42
C CYS A 138 -3.63 -13.32 -3.33
N CYS A 139 -4.33 -13.09 -4.45
CA CYS A 139 -5.78 -12.95 -4.45
C CYS A 139 -6.51 -14.20 -3.90
N SER A 140 -5.93 -15.39 -4.12
CA SER A 140 -6.39 -16.66 -3.54
C SER A 140 -5.93 -16.92 -2.10
N ARG A 141 -5.10 -16.03 -1.53
CA ARG A 141 -4.37 -16.20 -0.27
C ARG A 141 -3.48 -17.46 -0.23
N SER A 142 -3.16 -18.02 -1.40
CA SER A 142 -2.38 -19.24 -1.54
C SER A 142 -1.29 -19.06 -2.58
N ALA A 143 -0.13 -19.63 -2.32
CA ALA A 143 0.97 -19.72 -3.26
C ALA A 143 1.63 -21.10 -3.24
N SER A 144 2.34 -21.45 -4.30
CA SER A 144 3.19 -22.64 -4.39
C SER A 144 4.64 -22.24 -4.62
N ALA A 145 5.56 -22.96 -3.99
CA ALA A 145 6.98 -22.78 -4.22
C ALA A 145 7.35 -23.03 -5.68
N LEU A 146 8.19 -22.16 -6.22
CA LEU A 146 8.86 -22.37 -7.49
C LEU A 146 10.19 -23.09 -7.24
N ALA A 147 10.57 -23.95 -8.18
CA ALA A 147 11.90 -24.58 -8.16
C ALA A 147 13.02 -23.55 -8.39
N GLU A 148 12.71 -22.42 -9.02
CA GLU A 148 13.62 -21.32 -9.24
C GLU A 148 13.84 -20.48 -7.98
N ARG A 149 15.12 -20.18 -7.73
CA ARG A 149 15.57 -19.13 -6.82
C ARG A 149 15.98 -17.91 -7.65
N ASP A 150 15.91 -16.70 -7.10
CA ASP A 150 16.60 -15.57 -7.75
C ASP A 150 18.12 -15.73 -7.71
N LEU A 151 18.83 -14.82 -8.39
CA LEU A 151 20.29 -14.75 -8.41
C LEU A 151 20.90 -14.56 -7.01
N GLN A 152 20.08 -14.19 -6.03
CA GLN A 152 20.43 -14.00 -4.62
C GLN A 152 20.05 -15.22 -3.75
N GLY A 153 19.54 -16.31 -4.34
CA GLY A 153 19.21 -17.55 -3.66
C GLY A 153 17.89 -17.54 -2.89
N ILE A 154 17.05 -16.51 -3.06
CA ILE A 154 15.74 -16.41 -2.41
C ILE A 154 14.72 -17.29 -3.15
N ASN A 155 14.01 -18.12 -2.38
CA ASN A 155 12.91 -18.91 -2.90
C ASN A 155 11.80 -18.00 -3.42
N LYS A 156 11.21 -18.32 -4.56
CA LYS A 156 10.05 -17.59 -5.10
C LYS A 156 8.79 -18.41 -4.97
N LEU A 157 7.67 -17.75 -4.74
CA LEU A 157 6.36 -18.38 -4.70
C LEU A 157 5.51 -17.86 -5.84
N ARG A 158 4.64 -18.70 -6.39
CA ARG A 158 3.66 -18.32 -7.40
C ARG A 158 2.26 -18.40 -6.83
N CYS A 159 1.52 -17.31 -6.91
CA CYS A 159 0.12 -17.25 -6.49
C CYS A 159 -0.72 -18.24 -7.30
N ARG A 160 -1.61 -18.97 -6.60
CA ARG A 160 -2.57 -19.91 -7.22
C ARG A 160 -3.81 -19.19 -7.71
#